data_AF-A0A0Q0B5M1-F1
#
_entry.id   AF-A0A0Q0B5M1-F1
#
_cell.length_a   1.000
_cell.length_b   1.000
_cell.length_c   1.000
_cell.angle_alpha   90.00
_cell.angle_beta   90.00
_cell.angle_gamma   90.00
#
_symmetry.space_group_name_H-M   'P 1'
#
loop_
_entity.id
_entity.type
_entity.pdbx_description
1 polymer ?
#
loop_
_entity_poly.entity_id
_entity_poly.type
_entity_poly.pdbx_seq_one_letter_code
_entity_poly.pdbx_strand_id
1 'polypeptide(L)'
;MSESLLSSRNLAFELYEVLDAEGLTGRERFAEHSRETFDAALGTARVIAEKYFAPHNRKADENEPRYEHGEAILIPEVKPAVDAFMRRAFSTHRVISTQVACNCLPCCRKPALPTFRPPTSGPRPIRF
;
A
#
# COMPACT_ATOMS: atom_id res chain seq x y z
N MET A 1 -12.24 22.95 -11.08
CA MET A 1 -12.28 22.10 -9.87
C MET A 1 -11.05 21.23 -9.93
N SER A 2 -9.99 21.58 -9.18
CA SER A 2 -8.79 20.75 -9.09
C SER A 2 -9.15 19.41 -8.46
N GLU A 3 -8.95 18.30 -9.18
CA GLU A 3 -8.93 16.98 -8.56
C GLU A 3 -7.89 17.01 -7.44
N SER A 4 -8.31 16.82 -6.19
CA SER A 4 -7.39 16.73 -5.04
C SER A 4 -6.57 15.44 -5.06
N LEU A 5 -6.94 14.50 -5.93
CA LEU A 5 -6.34 13.18 -6.08
C LEU A 5 -5.82 12.98 -7.51
N LEU A 6 -5.20 11.82 -7.74
CA LEU A 6 -4.70 11.42 -9.05
C LEU A 6 -5.84 11.37 -10.08
N SER A 7 -5.55 11.88 -11.29
CA SER A 7 -6.46 11.83 -12.42
C SER A 7 -6.72 10.39 -12.84
N SER A 8 -7.97 9.93 -12.67
CA SER A 8 -8.39 8.57 -13.05
C SER A 8 -8.14 8.28 -14.53
N ARG A 9 -8.30 9.29 -15.40
CA ARG A 9 -8.06 9.14 -16.84
C ARG A 9 -6.58 8.90 -17.14
N ASN A 10 -5.69 9.67 -16.51
CA ASN A 10 -4.26 9.50 -16.72
C ASN A 10 -3.78 8.15 -16.18
N LEU A 11 -4.31 7.74 -15.02
CA LEU A 11 -3.98 6.44 -14.44
C LEU A 11 -4.43 5.28 -15.34
N ALA A 12 -5.62 5.36 -15.93
CA ALA A 12 -6.10 4.36 -16.88
C ALA A 12 -5.22 4.30 -18.15
N PHE A 13 -4.80 5.46 -18.65
CA PHE A 13 -3.87 5.55 -19.79
C PHE A 13 -2.53 4.86 -19.46
N GLU A 14 -1.90 5.21 -18.33
CA GLU A 14 -0.64 4.60 -17.91
C GLU A 14 -0.77 3.08 -17.73
N LEU A 15 -1.83 2.61 -17.09
CA LEU A 15 -1.99 1.18 -16.80
C LEU A 15 -2.32 0.34 -18.03
N TYR A 16 -3.25 0.78 -18.87
CA TYR A 16 -3.80 -0.05 -19.94
C TYR A 16 -3.19 0.24 -21.31
N GLU A 17 -2.81 1.49 -21.59
CA GLU A 17 -2.27 1.87 -22.89
C GLU A 17 -0.74 1.85 -22.91
N VAL A 18 -0.09 2.23 -21.81
CA VAL A 18 1.38 2.27 -21.73
C VAL A 18 1.96 0.95 -21.19
N LEU A 19 1.39 0.43 -20.10
CA LEU A 19 1.96 -0.72 -19.37
C LEU A 19 1.34 -2.07 -19.72
N ASP A 20 0.22 -2.10 -20.45
CA ASP A 20 -0.55 -3.32 -20.77
C ASP A 20 -0.82 -4.19 -19.53
N ALA A 21 -1.42 -3.59 -18.50
CA ALA A 21 -1.73 -4.30 -17.26
C ALA A 21 -2.67 -5.51 -17.49
N GLU A 22 -3.53 -5.45 -18.50
CA GLU A 22 -4.43 -6.54 -18.86
C GLU A 22 -3.66 -7.78 -19.36
N GLY A 23 -2.54 -7.59 -20.07
CA GLY A 23 -1.64 -8.68 -20.47
C GLY A 23 -1.08 -9.49 -19.30
N LEU A 24 -1.05 -8.96 -18.08
CA LEU A 24 -0.62 -9.70 -16.88
C LEU A 24 -1.54 -10.89 -16.58
N THR A 25 -2.83 -10.79 -16.93
CA THR A 25 -3.85 -11.83 -16.67
C THR A 25 -3.58 -13.11 -17.46
N GLY A 26 -2.78 -13.04 -18.54
CA GLY A 26 -2.31 -14.21 -19.27
C GLY A 26 -1.28 -15.06 -18.52
N ARG A 27 -0.72 -14.58 -17.39
CA ARG A 27 0.20 -15.35 -16.55
C ARG A 27 -0.60 -16.12 -15.51
N GLU A 28 -0.26 -17.40 -15.29
CA GLU A 28 -0.92 -18.29 -14.31
C GLU A 28 -1.10 -17.64 -12.93
N ARG A 29 -0.09 -16.89 -12.46
CA ARG A 29 -0.13 -16.17 -11.17
C ARG A 29 -1.28 -15.15 -11.05
N PHE A 30 -1.76 -14.61 -12.17
CA PHE A 30 -2.75 -13.53 -12.23
C PHE A 30 -4.00 -13.92 -13.04
N ALA A 31 -4.17 -15.21 -13.35
CA ALA A 31 -5.28 -15.70 -14.16
C ALA A 31 -6.67 -15.49 -13.51
N GLU A 32 -6.71 -15.28 -12.20
CA GLU A 32 -7.92 -14.94 -11.45
C GLU A 32 -8.29 -13.45 -11.55
N HIS A 33 -7.49 -12.63 -12.22
CA HIS A 33 -7.72 -11.21 -12.38
C HIS A 33 -8.18 -10.87 -13.79
N SER A 34 -8.94 -9.78 -13.86
CA SER A 34 -9.38 -9.14 -15.09
C SER A 34 -9.27 -7.62 -14.95
N ARG A 35 -9.46 -6.91 -16.05
CA ARG A 35 -9.55 -5.45 -16.05
C ARG A 35 -10.57 -4.94 -15.03
N GLU A 36 -11.73 -5.58 -14.94
CA GLU A 36 -12.77 -5.22 -13.99
C GLU A 36 -12.30 -5.38 -12.53
N THR A 37 -11.52 -6.42 -12.23
CA THR A 37 -10.97 -6.60 -10.88
C THR A 37 -9.93 -5.52 -10.52
N PHE A 38 -9.14 -5.08 -11.50
CA PHE A 38 -8.19 -3.99 -11.31
C PHE A 38 -8.91 -2.66 -11.10
N ASP A 39 -9.91 -2.36 -11.92
CA ASP A 39 -10.72 -1.14 -11.79
C ASP A 39 -11.49 -1.12 -10.46
N ALA A 40 -12.02 -2.27 -10.01
CA ALA A 40 -12.66 -2.38 -8.69
C ALA A 40 -11.70 -2.13 -7.54
N ALA A 41 -10.46 -2.63 -7.63
CA ALA A 41 -9.41 -2.34 -6.66
C ALA A 41 -9.06 -0.84 -6.66
N LEU A 42 -8.83 -0.23 -7.82
CA LEU A 42 -8.54 1.20 -7.94
C LEU A 42 -9.68 2.08 -7.39
N GLY A 43 -10.93 1.74 -7.68
CA GLY A 43 -12.10 2.42 -7.12
C GLY A 43 -12.14 2.32 -5.59
N THR A 44 -11.84 1.15 -5.03
CA THR A 44 -11.76 0.95 -3.59
C THR A 44 -10.62 1.79 -2.97
N ALA A 45 -9.44 1.82 -3.58
CA ALA A 45 -8.33 2.65 -3.15
C ALA A 45 -8.72 4.13 -3.13
N ARG A 46 -9.39 4.61 -4.18
CA ARG A 46 -9.83 6.00 -4.30
C ARG A 46 -10.77 6.39 -3.16
N VAL A 47 -11.76 5.55 -2.84
CA VAL A 47 -12.68 5.82 -1.71
C VAL A 47 -11.94 5.92 -0.38
N ILE A 48 -10.94 5.06 -0.14
CA ILE A 48 -10.13 5.12 1.08
C ILE A 48 -9.28 6.40 1.10
N ALA A 49 -8.67 6.75 -0.03
CA ALA A 49 -7.86 7.95 -0.17
C ALA A 49 -8.68 9.22 0.12
N GLU A 50 -9.86 9.36 -0.50
CA GLU A 50 -10.74 10.52 -0.31
C GLU A 50 -11.23 10.63 1.13
N LYS A 51 -11.68 9.51 1.72
CA LYS A 51 -12.35 9.52 3.02
C LYS A 51 -11.39 9.59 4.19
N TYR A 52 -10.24 8.91 4.10
CA TYR A 52 -9.35 8.74 5.22
C TYR A 52 -8.04 9.48 5.07
N PHE A 53 -7.37 9.46 3.91
CA PHE A 53 -6.02 10.02 3.75
C PHE A 53 -5.99 11.50 3.36
N ALA A 54 -6.79 11.91 2.38
CA ALA A 54 -6.82 13.29 1.89
C ALA A 54 -7.06 14.36 2.99
N PRO A 55 -7.95 14.15 3.98
CA PRO A 55 -8.26 15.18 4.97
C PRO A 55 -7.09 15.55 5.90
N HIS A 56 -6.20 14.62 6.18
CA HIS A 56 -5.08 14.83 7.12
C HIS A 56 -3.71 14.88 6.44
N ASN A 57 -3.65 14.84 5.10
CA ASN A 57 -2.39 14.80 4.35
C ASN A 57 -1.43 15.93 4.74
N ARG A 58 -1.89 17.19 4.68
CA ARG A 58 -1.09 18.35 5.07
C ARG A 58 -0.74 18.34 6.56
N LYS A 59 -1.69 17.95 7.41
CA LYS A 59 -1.47 17.90 8.87
C LYS A 59 -0.41 16.86 9.24
N ALA A 60 -0.41 15.70 8.59
CA ALA A 60 0.59 14.66 8.80
C ALA A 60 1.98 15.11 8.36
N ASP A 61 2.07 15.88 7.28
CA ASP A 61 3.32 16.47 6.80
C ASP A 61 3.85 17.54 7.78
N GLU A 62 2.99 18.46 8.23
CA GLU A 62 3.35 19.50 9.20
C GLU A 62 3.69 18.92 10.60
N ASN A 63 3.18 17.74 10.93
CA ASN A 63 3.39 17.05 12.21
C ASN A 63 4.16 15.75 11.98
N GLU A 64 5.42 15.88 11.59
CA GLU A 64 6.31 14.74 11.37
C GLU A 64 6.33 13.78 12.58
N PRO A 65 6.40 12.45 12.35
CA PRO A 65 6.47 11.46 13.41
C PRO A 65 7.64 11.72 14.36
N ARG A 66 7.37 11.67 15.66
CA ARG A 66 8.40 11.79 16.70
C ARG A 66 8.73 10.44 17.27
N TYR A 67 10.00 10.14 17.45
CA TYR A 67 10.42 8.90 18.10
C TYR A 67 10.70 9.16 19.57
N GLU A 68 9.83 8.64 20.44
CA GLU A 68 9.88 8.86 21.88
C GLU A 68 9.74 7.52 22.60
N HIS A 69 10.57 7.27 23.61
CA HIS A 69 10.51 6.07 24.47
C HIS A 69 10.51 4.72 23.72
N GLY A 70 11.15 4.67 22.55
CA GLY A 70 11.23 3.47 21.72
C GLY A 70 10.08 3.29 20.74
N GLU A 71 9.16 4.25 20.65
CA GLU A 71 7.97 4.20 19.81
C GLU A 71 7.85 5.45 18.93
N ALA A 72 7.20 5.30 17.77
CA ALA A 72 6.89 6.43 16.89
C ALA A 72 5.50 6.98 17.25
N ILE A 73 5.42 8.26 17.56
CA ILE A 73 4.19 8.99 17.86
C ILE A 73 3.77 9.74 16.60
N LEU A 74 2.55 9.46 16.13
CA LEU A 74 1.94 10.06 14.94
C LEU A 74 0.66 10.81 15.34
N ILE A 75 0.10 11.57 14.39
CA ILE A 75 -1.22 12.19 14.60
C ILE A 75 -2.33 11.12 14.70
N PRO A 76 -3.38 11.34 15.51
CA PRO A 76 -4.41 10.34 15.78
C PRO A 76 -5.20 9.94 14.53
N GLU A 77 -5.24 10.77 13.50
CA GLU A 77 -5.93 10.51 12.23
C GLU A 77 -5.27 9.42 11.37
N VAL A 78 -4.00 9.07 11.62
CA VAL A 78 -3.33 8.00 10.87
C VAL A 78 -3.92 6.63 11.21
N LYS A 79 -4.37 6.42 12.46
CA LYS A 79 -4.92 5.12 12.90
C LYS A 79 -6.10 4.66 12.07
N PRO A 80 -7.18 5.46 11.99
CA PRO A 80 -8.38 5.02 11.31
C PRO A 80 -8.12 4.84 9.81
N ALA A 81 -7.19 5.61 9.24
CA ALA A 81 -6.80 5.50 7.85
C ALA A 81 -6.08 4.17 7.55
N VAL A 82 -5.07 3.83 8.36
CA VAL A 82 -4.35 2.55 8.23
C VAL A 82 -5.27 1.38 8.54
N ASP A 83 -6.10 1.47 9.58
CA ASP A 83 -7.06 0.41 9.91
C ASP A 83 -8.08 0.19 8.78
N ALA A 84 -8.55 1.27 8.13
CA ALA A 84 -9.45 1.17 6.97
C ALA A 84 -8.75 0.54 5.74
N PHE A 85 -7.48 0.90 5.51
CA PHE A 85 -6.66 0.31 4.45
C PHE A 85 -6.45 -1.20 4.66
N MET A 86 -6.09 -1.61 5.89
CA MET A 86 -5.85 -3.01 6.25
C MET A 86 -7.13 -3.86 6.17
N ARG A 87 -8.26 -3.32 6.61
CA ARG A 87 -9.56 -4.02 6.57
C ARG A 87 -10.06 -4.30 5.15
N ARG A 88 -9.69 -3.47 4.17
CA ARG A 88 -10.11 -3.61 2.77
C ARG A 88 -9.14 -4.45 1.92
N ALA A 89 -8.31 -5.27 2.57
CA ALA A 89 -7.48 -6.32 1.95
C ALA A 89 -6.36 -5.85 1.01
N PHE A 90 -6.00 -4.56 0.98
CA PHE A 90 -4.85 -4.09 0.19
C PHE A 90 -3.51 -4.67 0.66
N SER A 91 -3.38 -5.00 1.95
CA SER A 91 -2.17 -5.63 2.51
C SER A 91 -2.09 -7.13 2.24
N THR A 92 -3.21 -7.80 1.96
CA THR A 92 -3.30 -9.25 1.72
C THR A 92 -3.46 -9.62 0.25
N HIS A 93 -3.66 -8.68 -0.67
CA HIS A 93 -3.49 -8.92 -2.10
C HIS A 93 -2.01 -9.25 -2.37
N ARG A 94 -1.74 -10.56 -2.43
CA ARG A 94 -0.45 -11.26 -2.55
C ARG A 94 0.35 -10.90 -3.82
N VAL A 95 -0.15 -9.98 -4.64
CA VAL A 95 0.41 -9.56 -5.93
C VAL A 95 1.49 -8.49 -5.78
N ILE A 96 1.35 -7.54 -4.84
CA ILE A 96 2.31 -6.42 -4.71
C ILE A 96 3.44 -6.72 -3.70
N SER A 97 3.20 -7.64 -2.75
CA SER A 97 4.15 -7.94 -1.68
C SER A 97 5.46 -8.61 -2.15
N THR A 98 5.44 -9.36 -3.26
CA THR A 98 6.63 -10.16 -3.63
C THR A 98 7.69 -9.36 -4.40
N GLN A 99 7.34 -8.22 -5.03
CA GLN A 99 8.30 -7.48 -5.87
C GLN A 99 8.75 -6.14 -5.28
N VAL A 100 7.89 -5.41 -4.56
CA VAL A 100 8.27 -4.10 -3.96
C VAL A 100 9.22 -4.27 -2.78
N ALA A 101 9.18 -5.42 -2.10
CA ALA A 101 10.13 -5.75 -1.02
C ALA A 101 11.58 -5.94 -1.50
N CYS A 102 11.84 -6.12 -2.81
CA CYS A 102 13.18 -6.41 -3.31
C CYS A 102 13.98 -5.21 -3.83
N ASN A 103 13.37 -4.05 -4.13
CA ASN A 103 14.08 -3.02 -4.91
C ASN A 103 14.23 -1.62 -4.28
N CYS A 104 13.74 -1.36 -3.07
CA CYS A 104 13.78 0.00 -2.51
C CYS A 104 14.75 0.20 -1.32
N LEU A 105 15.48 -0.82 -0.84
CA LEU A 105 16.51 -0.62 0.18
C LEU A 105 17.82 -1.35 -0.16
N PRO A 106 18.97 -0.63 -0.23
CA PRO A 106 20.31 -1.23 -0.33
C PRO A 106 20.64 -2.18 0.83
N CYS A 107 19.88 -2.12 1.93
CA CYS A 107 20.08 -2.88 3.14
C CYS A 107 19.66 -4.36 3.06
N CYS A 108 18.88 -4.77 2.04
CA CYS A 108 18.30 -6.11 1.94
C CYS A 108 19.13 -7.12 1.13
N ARG A 109 20.27 -6.74 0.54
CA ARG A 109 21.22 -7.69 -0.05
C ARG A 109 22.06 -8.36 1.05
N LYS A 110 21.46 -9.27 1.82
CA LYS A 110 22.24 -10.29 2.54
C LYS A 110 22.03 -11.65 1.88
N PRO A 111 23.09 -12.46 1.69
CA PRO A 111 22.98 -13.77 1.07
C PRO A 111 22.12 -14.68 1.94
N ALA A 112 21.39 -15.58 1.27
CA ALA A 112 20.46 -16.53 1.86
C ALA A 112 21.01 -17.18 3.14
N LEU A 113 20.43 -16.83 4.29
CA LEU A 113 20.64 -17.50 5.55
C LEU A 113 19.59 -18.62 5.71
N PRO A 114 19.97 -19.77 6.29
CA PRO A 114 19.10 -20.92 6.41
C PRO A 114 17.96 -20.63 7.40
N THR A 115 16.73 -20.92 6.96
CA THR A 115 15.49 -21.05 7.75
C THR A 115 15.52 -20.31 9.09
N PHE A 116 15.26 -19.00 9.03
CA PHE A 116 14.98 -18.21 10.23
C PHE A 116 13.73 -18.76 10.90
N ARG A 117 13.89 -19.49 12.02
CA ARG A 117 12.79 -19.74 12.95
C ARG A 117 12.33 -18.37 13.48
N PRO A 118 11.05 -18.00 13.32
CA PRO A 118 10.58 -16.71 13.81
C PRO A 118 10.76 -16.68 15.34
N PRO A 119 11.31 -15.59 15.91
CA PRO A 119 11.30 -15.40 17.36
C PRO A 119 9.85 -15.32 17.83
N THR A 120 9.56 -16.02 18.92
CA THR A 120 8.26 -16.09 19.61
C THR A 120 7.93 -14.79 20.36
N SER A 121 8.09 -13.64 19.70
CA SER A 121 7.57 -12.36 20.17
C SER A 121 6.48 -11.95 19.20
N GLY A 122 5.24 -11.88 19.71
CA GLY A 122 4.05 -11.51 18.95
C GLY A 122 4.17 -10.17 18.22
N PRO A 123 3.20 -9.82 17.37
CA PRO A 123 3.22 -8.59 16.58
C PRO A 123 3.37 -7.38 17.49
N ARG A 124 4.45 -6.61 17.33
CA ARG A 124 4.61 -5.32 18.03
C ARG A 124 3.52 -4.39 17.50
N PRO A 125 2.58 -3.94 18.35
CA PRO A 125 1.50 -3.09 17.89
C PRO A 125 2.07 -1.72 17.53
N ILE A 126 1.85 -1.30 16.29
CA ILE A 126 1.88 0.13 15.96
C ILE A 126 0.69 0.72 16.72
N ARG A 127 0.97 1.41 17.83
CA ARG A 127 -0.02 2.24 18.51
C ARG A 127 0.08 3.64 17.96
N PHE A 128 -1.09 4.21 17.73
CA PHE A 128 -1.32 5.53 17.18
C PHE A 128 -1.90 6.41 18.28
#